data_AF-A0A7Y5G8M3-F1
#
_entry.id   AF-A0A7Y5G8M3-F1
#
_cell.length_a   1.000
_cell.length_b   1.000
_cell.length_c   1.000
_cell.angle_alpha   90.00
_cell.angle_beta   90.00
_cell.angle_gamma   90.00
#
_symmetry.space_group_name_H-M   'P 1'
#
loop_
_entity.id
_entity.type
_entity.pdbx_description
1 polymer ?
#
loop_
_entity_poly.entity_id
_entity_poly.type
_entity_poly.pdbx_seq_one_letter_code
_entity_poly.pdbx_strand_id
1 'polypeptide(L)' 'MPTYDYRCPKGHEFEEFQNINAEPVANCPTCGEKASRIIGSGGGLMFKGSGFYITDYKNNNGKKDSKKSE' A
#
# COMPACT_ATOMS: atom_id res chain seq x y z
N MET A 1 -6.05 -17.00 -19.14
CA MET A 1 -5.06 -17.46 -18.15
C MET A 1 -4.37 -16.22 -17.60
N PRO A 2 -4.44 -15.91 -16.30
CA PRO A 2 -3.85 -14.68 -15.76
C PRO A 2 -2.32 -14.84 -15.63
N THR A 3 -1.57 -13.99 -16.34
CA THR A 3 -0.16 -13.72 -16.01
C THR A 3 -0.12 -12.61 -14.97
N TYR A 4 0.85 -12.69 -14.07
CA TYR A 4 1.10 -11.67 -13.06
C TYR A 4 2.55 -11.23 -13.11
N ASP A 5 2.77 -9.93 -12.90
CA ASP A 5 4.08 -9.36 -12.72
C ASP A 5 4.60 -9.62 -11.30
N TYR A 6 5.88 -9.95 -11.19
CA TYR A 6 6.58 -10.17 -9.94
C TYR A 6 7.86 -9.34 -9.88
N ARG A 7 8.23 -8.90 -8.66
CA ARG A 7 9.48 -8.16 -8.39
C ARG A 7 10.31 -8.90 -7.33
N CYS A 8 11.54 -9.28 -7.67
CA CYS A 8 12.55 -9.79 -6.72
C CYS A 8 13.06 -8.61 -5.85
N PRO A 9 13.44 -8.83 -4.58
CA PRO A 9 14.07 -7.81 -3.74
C PRO A 9 15.35 -7.21 -4.33
N LYS A 10 16.00 -7.91 -5.27
CA LYS A 10 17.18 -7.40 -6.01
C LYS A 10 16.83 -6.45 -7.17
N GLY A 11 15.54 -6.17 -7.39
CA GLY A 11 15.08 -5.23 -8.43
C GLY A 11 14.82 -5.85 -9.80
N HIS A 12 14.74 -7.18 -9.91
CA HIS A 12 14.36 -7.84 -11.16
C HIS A 12 12.84 -7.93 -11.28
N GLU A 13 12.31 -7.63 -12.46
CA GLU A 13 10.88 -7.70 -12.79
C GLU A 13 10.66 -8.75 -13.87
N PHE A 14 9.64 -9.60 -13.69
CA PHE A 14 9.30 -10.67 -14.63
C PHE A 14 7.81 -11.02 -14.55
N GLU A 15 7.26 -11.51 -15.67
CA GLU A 15 5.91 -12.06 -15.72
C GLU A 15 5.94 -13.57 -15.51
N GLU A 16 5.05 -14.09 -14.67
CA GLU A 16 4.86 -15.52 -14.49
C GLU A 16 3.37 -15.88 -14.52
N PHE A 17 3.09 -17.06 -15.07
CA PHE A 17 1.76 -17.63 -15.05
C PHE A 17 1.45 -18.22 -13.68
N GLN A 18 0.41 -17.71 -13.01
CA GLN A 18 0.00 -18.19 -11.69
C GLN A 18 -1.49 -18.53 -11.68
N ASN A 19 -1.83 -19.61 -10.99
CA ASN A 19 -3.23 -19.94 -10.71
C ASN A 19 -3.80 -18.94 -9.68
N ILE A 20 -5.05 -18.51 -9.85
CA ILE A 20 -5.71 -17.59 -8.93
C ILE A 20 -5.82 -18.13 -7.49
N ASN A 21 -5.85 -19.46 -7.33
CA ASN A 21 -5.92 -20.12 -6.02
C ASN A 21 -4.55 -20.46 -5.43
N ALA A 22 -3.46 -20.22 -6.16
CA ALA A 22 -2.12 -20.50 -5.68
C ALA A 22 -1.55 -19.33 -4.88
N GLU A 23 -0.56 -19.61 -4.02
CA GLU A 23 0.08 -18.58 -3.21
C GLU A 23 0.70 -17.49 -4.10
N PRO A 24 0.62 -16.19 -3.73
CA PRO A 24 1.10 -15.08 -4.54
C PRO A 24 2.63 -14.91 -4.45
N VAL A 25 3.37 -16.00 -4.47
CA VAL A 25 4.84 -16.04 -4.32
C VAL A 25 5.43 -16.81 -5.49
N ALA A 26 6.38 -16.19 -6.18
CA ALA A 26 7.12 -16.80 -7.27
C ALA A 26 8.62 -16.81 -6.95
N ASN A 27 9.39 -17.73 -7.52
CA ASN A 27 10.85 -17.70 -7.42
C ASN A 27 11.41 -16.96 -8.61
N CYS A 28 12.31 -16.01 -8.38
CA CYS A 28 12.88 -15.26 -9.49
C CYS A 28 13.88 -16.13 -10.29
N PRO A 29 13.77 -16.18 -11.62
CA PRO A 29 14.65 -16.98 -12.47
C PRO A 29 16.12 -16.51 -12.47
N THR A 30 16.38 -15.26 -12.09
CA THR A 30 17.72 -14.67 -12.08
C THR A 30 18.40 -14.78 -10.70
N CYS A 31 17.66 -14.50 -9.63
CA CYS A 31 18.21 -14.35 -8.28
C CYS A 31 17.95 -15.59 -7.39
N GLY A 32 16.98 -16.44 -7.73
CA GLY A 32 16.54 -17.58 -6.92
C GLY A 32 15.77 -17.21 -5.64
N GLU A 33 15.60 -15.91 -5.37
CA GLU A 33 14.89 -15.42 -4.19
C GLU A 33 13.39 -15.36 -4.44
N LYS A 34 12.62 -15.35 -3.34
CA LYS A 34 11.17 -15.15 -3.38
C LYS A 34 10.84 -13.76 -3.89
N ALA A 35 10.13 -13.70 -4.99
CA ALA A 35 9.60 -12.49 -5.59
C ALA A 35 8.14 -12.28 -5.16
N SER A 36 7.78 -11.02 -4.95
CA SER A 36 6.43 -10.62 -4.58
C SER A 36 5.67 -10.14 -5.81
N ARG A 37 4.38 -10.47 -5.88
CA ARG A 37 3.52 -10.02 -6.97
C ARG A 37 3.37 -8.50 -6.96
N ILE A 38 3.64 -7.88 -8.10
CA ILE A 38 3.38 -6.45 -8.32
C ILE A 38 1.88 -6.31 -8.56
N ILE A 39 1.20 -5.72 -7.59
CA ILE A 39 -0.16 -5.22 -7.81
C ILE A 39 0.04 -3.80 -8.33
N GLY A 40 -0.02 -3.63 -9.64
CA GLY A 40 0.08 -2.32 -10.25
C GLY A 40 -0.90 -1.36 -9.57
N SER A 41 -0.43 -0.17 -9.21
CA SER A 41 -1.20 0.93 -8.60
C SER A 41 -2.31 1.48 -9.52
N GLY A 42 -2.81 0.69 -10.46
CA GLY A 42 -3.70 1.02 -11.59
C GLY A 42 -5.13 1.42 -11.21
N GLY A 43 -5.33 1.88 -9.99
CA GLY A 43 -6.51 2.64 -9.60
C GLY A 43 -6.02 3.80 -8.75
N GLY A 44 -5.68 4.92 -9.38
CA GLY A 44 -5.49 6.16 -8.63
C GLY A 44 -6.71 6.34 -7.72
N LEU A 45 -6.48 6.44 -6.41
CA LEU A 45 -7.53 6.71 -5.44
C LEU A 45 -8.18 8.05 -5.82
N MET A 46 -9.22 8.00 -6.64
CA MET A 46 -9.98 9.17 -7.03
C MET A 46 -10.94 9.50 -5.88
N PHE A 47 -10.47 10.36 -4.98
CA PHE A 47 -11.31 10.97 -3.96
C PHE A 47 -12.21 12.03 -4.61
N LYS A 48 -13.33 11.60 -5.19
CA LYS A 48 -14.35 12.53 -5.70
C LYS A 48 -15.35 12.86 -4.60
N GLY A 49 -15.00 13.83 -3.76
CA GLY A 49 -15.88 14.36 -2.71
C GLY A 49 -15.23 15.53 -1.97
N SER A 50 -15.91 16.67 -1.89
CA SER A 50 -15.49 17.90 -1.19
C SER A 50 -15.64 17.80 0.35
N GLY A 51 -15.29 16.65 0.93
CA GLY A 51 -15.66 16.29 2.31
C GLY A 51 -14.58 15.59 3.14
N PHE A 52 -13.32 15.55 2.68
CA PHE A 52 -12.21 15.03 3.47
C PHE A 52 -11.75 16.06 4.51
N TYR A 53 -12.61 16.35 5.49
CA TYR A 53 -12.21 17.10 6.66
C TYR A 53 -11.51 16.18 7.65
N ILE A 54 -10.33 16.63 8.08
CA ILE A 54 -9.44 15.99 9.02
C ILE A 54 -10.07 16.10 10.43
N THR A 55 -11.15 15.38 10.71
CA THR A 55 -11.88 15.51 11.98
C THR A 55 -11.37 14.60 13.09
N ASP A 56 -10.37 13.74 12.83
CA ASP A 56 -9.82 12.83 13.85
C ASP A 56 -8.53 13.36 14.51
N TYR A 57 -8.39 14.68 14.68
CA TYR A 57 -7.47 15.20 15.70
C TYR A 57 -8.05 14.87 17.07
N LYS A 58 -7.80 13.62 17.50
CA LYS A 58 -8.00 13.13 18.85
C LYS A 58 -7.16 14.02 19.78
N ASN A 59 -7.83 15.03 20.36
CA ASN A 59 -7.23 15.98 21.29
C ASN A 59 -6.81 15.27 22.57
N ASN A 60 -5.60 14.70 22.56
CA ASN A 60 -4.93 14.16 23.71
C ASN A 60 -3.80 15.11 24.08
N ASN A 61 -4.10 16.18 24.82
CA ASN A 61 -3.20 16.62 25.88
C ASN A 61 -3.91 17.59 26.84
N GLY A 62 -4.04 17.20 28.10
CA GLY A 62 -4.35 18.14 29.17
C GLY A 62 -3.19 19.10 29.42
N LYS A 63 -3.52 20.33 29.82
CA LYS A 63 -2.96 21.07 30.97
C LYS A 63 -3.34 22.55 30.85
N LYS A 64 -4.02 23.04 31.89
CA LYS A 64 -3.84 24.33 32.58
C LYS A 64 -3.19 25.47 31.77
N ASP A 65 -3.94 26.54 31.51
CA ASP A 65 -3.71 27.89 32.05
C ASP A 65 -4.88 28.81 31.61
N SER A 66 -5.76 29.30 32.49
CA SER A 66 -5.67 30.53 33.30
C SER A 66 -5.80 31.85 32.51
N LYS A 67 -6.72 32.71 33.01
CA LYS A 67 -6.85 34.20 32.84
C LYS A 67 -7.50 34.69 31.54
N LYS A 68 -8.71 35.27 31.61
CA LYS A 68 -9.13 36.61 32.09
C LYS A 68 -9.00 37.69 31.00
N SER A 69 -10.15 38.23 30.58
CA SER A 69 -10.39 39.68 30.47
C SER A 69 -11.87 39.93 30.14
N GLU A 70 -12.64 40.26 31.18
CA GLU A 70 -13.68 41.29 31.15
C GLU A 70 -13.07 42.53 31.81
#